data_AF-A0A925FC94-F1
#
_entry.id   AF-A0A925FC94-F1
#
_cell.length_a   1.000
_cell.length_b   1.000
_cell.length_c   1.000
_cell.angle_alpha   90.00
_cell.angle_beta   90.00
_cell.angle_gamma   90.00
#
_symmetry.space_group_name_H-M   'P 1'
#
loop_
_entity.id
_entity.type
_entity.pdbx_description
1 polymer ?
#
loop_
_entity_poly.entity_id
_entity_poly.type
_entity_poly.pdbx_seq_one_letter_code
_entity_poly.pdbx_strand_id
1 'polypeptide(L)'
;MIDRVYVARWVLPIAGPAIAHGAVLVRDGRIAWVGVVSDAPPGVRTDLGSCVLMPGMVNVHAHLELTAMRGLLEALPFRQWILRLTHSRQAVMTPAWRLAAARVGIAEGLFAGITSFGDVSDSGVSLDAMQALGVRGRVYQEVFGPDPSHCAGAIAGVRAQVGDLRARANGLVDVGVSPHAPYTVSDALFSATAALAREEGLPLTVHVAEGSAEDALVRAGSGEFADAWRARGI
;
A
#
# COMPACT_ATOMS: atom_id res chain seq x y z
N MET A 1 -4.75 -13.63 -29.69
CA MET A 1 -5.26 -14.27 -28.47
C MET A 1 -6.72 -14.64 -28.67
N ILE A 2 -7.22 -15.64 -27.95
CA ILE A 2 -8.63 -16.07 -28.04
C ILE A 2 -9.45 -15.26 -27.03
N ASP A 3 -10.53 -14.64 -27.50
CA ASP A 3 -11.50 -13.92 -26.68
C ASP A 3 -12.14 -14.85 -25.64
N ARG A 4 -12.15 -14.44 -24.36
CA ARG A 4 -12.74 -15.21 -23.25
C ARG A 4 -13.99 -14.52 -22.73
N VAL A 5 -15.06 -15.28 -22.58
CA VAL A 5 -16.33 -14.79 -22.00
C VAL A 5 -16.58 -15.49 -20.68
N TYR A 6 -16.60 -14.74 -19.59
CA TYR A 6 -16.94 -15.25 -18.27
C TYR A 6 -18.42 -14.98 -17.99
N VAL A 7 -19.16 -16.02 -17.63
CA VAL A 7 -20.59 -15.93 -17.32
C VAL A 7 -20.79 -16.19 -15.83
N ALA A 8 -21.67 -15.43 -15.18
CA ALA A 8 -21.99 -15.59 -13.77
C ALA A 8 -23.47 -15.29 -13.50
N ARG A 9 -23.99 -15.80 -12.38
CA ARG A 9 -25.37 -15.49 -11.95
C ARG A 9 -25.57 -13.99 -11.75
N TRP A 10 -24.56 -13.30 -11.22
CA TRP A 10 -24.55 -11.84 -11.11
C TRP A 10 -23.20 -11.30 -11.55
N VAL A 11 -23.23 -10.22 -12.34
CA VAL A 11 -22.06 -9.38 -12.58
C VAL A 11 -22.30 -8.04 -11.90
N LEU A 12 -21.34 -7.57 -11.10
CA LEU A 12 -21.36 -6.24 -10.48
C LEU A 12 -20.32 -5.36 -11.20
N PRO A 13 -20.74 -4.48 -12.13
CA PRO A 13 -19.81 -3.57 -12.80
C PRO A 13 -19.27 -2.48 -11.86
N ILE A 14 -19.93 -2.26 -10.72
CA ILE A 14 -19.70 -1.18 -9.73
C ILE A 14 -19.99 0.24 -10.26
N ALA A 15 -19.74 0.51 -11.54
CA ALA A 15 -20.09 1.76 -12.21
C ALA A 15 -21.57 1.85 -12.66
N GLY A 16 -22.38 0.82 -12.37
CA GLY A 16 -23.78 0.74 -12.77
C GLY A 16 -24.53 -0.38 -12.05
N PRO A 17 -25.81 -0.61 -12.42
CA PRO A 17 -26.64 -1.63 -11.79
C PRO A 17 -26.06 -3.04 -11.89
N ALA A 18 -26.41 -3.90 -10.92
CA ALA A 18 -26.09 -5.32 -10.97
C ALA A 18 -26.81 -5.99 -12.15
N ILE A 19 -26.10 -6.89 -12.85
CA ILE A 19 -26.60 -7.57 -14.04
C ILE A 19 -26.88 -9.03 -13.68
N ALA A 20 -28.16 -9.41 -13.67
CA ALA A 20 -28.56 -10.81 -13.51
C ALA A 20 -28.21 -11.59 -14.78
N HIS A 21 -27.68 -12.80 -14.62
CA HIS A 21 -27.21 -13.64 -15.73
C HIS A 21 -26.23 -12.87 -16.63
N GLY A 22 -25.26 -12.21 -16.01
CA GLY A 22 -24.31 -11.34 -16.70
C GLY A 22 -23.14 -12.10 -17.32
N ALA A 23 -22.47 -11.43 -18.26
CA ALA A 23 -21.24 -11.89 -18.87
C ALA A 23 -20.22 -10.75 -19.02
N VAL A 24 -18.94 -11.12 -18.96
CA VAL A 24 -17.80 -10.23 -19.16
C VAL A 24 -16.91 -10.81 -20.26
N LEU A 25 -16.72 -10.06 -21.34
CA LEU A 25 -15.75 -10.37 -22.38
C LEU A 25 -14.39 -9.78 -22.01
N VAL A 26 -13.36 -10.62 -22.03
CA VAL A 26 -11.97 -10.22 -21.86
C VAL A 26 -11.20 -10.47 -23.17
N ARG A 27 -10.57 -9.41 -23.68
CA ARG A 27 -9.68 -9.41 -24.84
C ARG A 27 -8.35 -8.80 -24.44
N ASP A 28 -7.26 -9.52 -24.70
CA ASP A 28 -5.89 -9.08 -24.41
C ASP A 28 -5.69 -8.57 -22.97
N GLY A 29 -6.28 -9.28 -22.00
CA GLY A 29 -6.20 -8.93 -20.57
C GLY A 29 -7.04 -7.72 -20.16
N ARG A 30 -7.86 -7.16 -21.05
CA ARG A 30 -8.75 -6.02 -20.78
C ARG A 30 -10.21 -6.41 -20.94
N ILE A 31 -11.07 -5.80 -20.13
CA ILE A 31 -12.52 -5.93 -20.30
C ILE A 31 -12.91 -5.20 -21.58
N ALA A 32 -13.49 -5.94 -22.53
CA ALA A 32 -13.93 -5.41 -23.82
C ALA A 32 -15.45 -5.21 -23.89
N TRP A 33 -16.22 -5.94 -23.08
CA TRP A 33 -17.67 -5.81 -23.02
C TRP A 33 -18.23 -6.38 -21.71
N VAL A 34 -19.32 -5.80 -21.20
CA VAL A 34 -20.06 -6.25 -20.01
C VAL A 34 -21.55 -6.10 -20.27
N GLY A 35 -22.36 -7.10 -19.96
CA GLY A 35 -23.80 -7.07 -20.20
C GLY A 35 -24.49 -8.39 -19.85
N VAL A 36 -25.75 -8.55 -20.28
CA VAL A 36 -26.51 -9.80 -20.10
C VAL A 36 -25.99 -10.89 -21.04
N VAL A 37 -25.93 -12.15 -20.60
CA VAL A 37 -25.31 -13.24 -21.36
C VAL A 37 -25.93 -13.48 -22.76
N SER A 38 -27.20 -13.10 -22.96
CA SER A 38 -27.89 -13.19 -24.26
C SER A 38 -27.24 -12.29 -25.33
N ASP A 39 -26.64 -11.18 -24.91
CA ASP A 39 -26.09 -10.16 -25.78
C ASP A 39 -24.56 -10.25 -25.87
N ALA A 40 -23.97 -11.27 -25.22
CA ALA A 40 -22.53 -11.43 -25.13
C ALA A 40 -21.93 -11.74 -26.52
N PRO A 41 -20.89 -10.99 -26.94
CA PRO A 41 -20.14 -11.30 -28.16
C PRO A 41 -19.58 -12.73 -28.18
N PRO A 42 -19.25 -13.28 -29.35
CA PRO A 42 -18.66 -14.61 -29.46
C PRO A 42 -17.29 -14.68 -28.76
N GLY A 43 -16.98 -15.83 -28.18
CA GLY A 43 -15.72 -16.12 -27.49
C GLY A 43 -15.79 -17.46 -26.75
N VAL A 44 -14.66 -17.93 -26.22
CA VAL A 44 -14.62 -19.15 -25.41
C VAL A 44 -15.29 -18.88 -24.07
N ARG A 45 -16.42 -19.54 -23.84
CA ARG A 45 -17.25 -19.33 -22.64
C ARG A 45 -16.72 -20.15 -21.47
N THR A 46 -16.66 -19.51 -20.31
CA THR A 46 -16.43 -20.14 -19.00
C THR A 46 -17.60 -19.75 -18.09
N ASP A 47 -18.43 -20.71 -17.73
CA ASP A 47 -19.52 -20.51 -16.79
C ASP A 47 -18.99 -20.68 -15.35
N LEU A 48 -19.07 -19.61 -14.57
CA LEU A 48 -18.64 -19.57 -13.17
C LEU A 48 -19.75 -20.05 -12.21
N GLY A 49 -20.94 -20.34 -12.73
CA GLY A 49 -22.08 -20.84 -11.98
C GLY A 49 -22.76 -19.77 -11.13
N SER A 50 -23.28 -20.20 -9.98
CA SER A 50 -24.06 -19.36 -9.07
C SER A 50 -23.18 -18.48 -8.17
N CYS A 51 -22.39 -17.61 -8.78
CA CYS A 51 -21.53 -16.66 -8.09
C CYS A 51 -21.81 -15.21 -8.49
N VAL A 52 -21.15 -14.30 -7.76
CA VAL A 52 -21.04 -12.89 -8.10
C VAL A 52 -19.66 -12.68 -8.73
N LEU A 53 -19.61 -12.18 -9.96
CA LEU A 53 -18.39 -11.70 -10.59
C LEU A 53 -18.31 -10.18 -10.40
N MET A 54 -17.24 -9.72 -9.76
CA MET A 54 -16.98 -8.31 -9.47
C MET A 54 -15.50 -7.97 -9.66
N PRO A 55 -15.12 -6.69 -9.80
CA PRO A 55 -13.73 -6.28 -9.77
C PRO A 55 -13.01 -6.78 -8.51
N GLY A 56 -11.73 -7.14 -8.67
CA GLY A 56 -10.87 -7.41 -7.53
C GLY A 56 -10.75 -6.17 -6.64
N MET A 57 -10.67 -6.39 -5.33
CA MET A 57 -10.58 -5.30 -4.36
C MET A 57 -9.20 -4.62 -4.41
N VAL A 58 -9.19 -3.35 -4.00
CA VAL A 58 -7.98 -2.54 -3.86
C VAL A 58 -7.76 -2.28 -2.38
N ASN A 59 -6.67 -2.82 -1.82
CA ASN A 59 -6.21 -2.43 -0.50
C ASN A 59 -5.37 -1.15 -0.66
N VAL A 60 -5.93 0.00 -0.30
CA VAL A 60 -5.30 1.30 -0.59
C VAL A 60 -4.15 1.65 0.36
N HIS A 61 -4.01 0.93 1.48
CA HIS A 61 -2.96 1.16 2.45
C HIS A 61 -2.66 -0.11 3.26
N ALA A 62 -1.42 -0.58 3.18
CA ALA A 62 -0.92 -1.72 3.94
C ALA A 62 0.54 -1.52 4.35
N HIS A 63 0.97 -2.30 5.34
CA HIS A 63 2.38 -2.49 5.69
C HIS A 63 2.70 -3.98 5.56
N LEU A 64 2.87 -4.46 4.33
CA LEU A 64 2.98 -5.89 4.00
C LEU A 64 4.17 -6.56 4.69
N GLU A 65 5.26 -5.83 4.88
CA GLU A 65 6.45 -6.32 5.59
C GLU A 65 6.15 -6.66 7.06
N LEU A 66 5.13 -6.05 7.65
CA LEU A 66 4.73 -6.27 9.04
C LEU A 66 3.76 -7.45 9.19
N THR A 67 3.37 -8.14 8.11
CA THR A 67 2.41 -9.27 8.16
C THR A 67 2.82 -10.34 9.18
N ALA A 68 4.13 -10.66 9.29
CA ALA A 68 4.63 -11.65 10.24
C ALA A 68 4.54 -11.21 11.71
N MET A 69 4.26 -9.93 11.98
CA MET A 69 4.10 -9.37 13.32
C MET A 69 2.64 -9.34 13.80
N ARG A 70 1.69 -9.77 12.94
CA ARG A 70 0.27 -9.89 13.30
C ARG A 70 0.10 -10.74 14.56
N GLY A 71 -0.69 -10.25 15.52
CA GLY A 71 -0.94 -10.94 16.78
C GLY A 71 0.13 -10.73 17.87
N LEU A 72 1.28 -10.12 17.55
CA LEU A 72 2.37 -9.94 18.52
C LEU A 72 2.19 -8.68 19.40
N LEU A 73 1.54 -7.64 18.86
CA LEU A 73 1.53 -6.30 19.44
C LEU A 73 0.11 -5.75 19.67
N GLU A 74 -0.87 -6.65 19.75
CA GLU A 74 -2.28 -6.28 19.88
C GLU A 74 -2.58 -5.57 21.22
N ALA A 75 -3.60 -4.73 21.23
CA ALA A 75 -4.17 -4.07 22.42
C ALA A 75 -3.20 -3.17 23.24
N LEU A 76 -2.13 -2.67 22.62
CA LEU A 76 -1.23 -1.69 23.24
C LEU A 76 -1.71 -0.24 22.99
N PRO A 77 -1.53 0.68 23.95
CA PRO A 77 -1.69 2.12 23.68
C PRO A 77 -0.78 2.56 22.53
N PHE A 78 -1.25 3.49 21.68
CA PHE A 78 -0.64 3.83 20.40
C PHE A 78 0.89 4.08 20.45
N ARG A 79 1.38 4.93 21.35
CA ARG A 79 2.83 5.14 21.47
C ARG A 79 3.58 3.90 21.93
N GLN A 80 3.02 3.13 22.86
CA GLN A 80 3.64 1.88 23.31
C GLN A 80 3.69 0.87 22.16
N TRP A 81 2.64 0.82 21.35
CA TRP A 81 2.58 0.03 20.13
C TRP A 81 3.71 0.42 19.16
N ILE A 82 3.85 1.71 18.82
CA ILE A 82 4.93 2.18 17.91
C ILE A 82 6.31 1.81 18.43
N LEU A 83 6.58 2.06 19.72
CA LEU A 83 7.89 1.78 20.31
C LEU A 83 8.20 0.28 20.31
N ARG A 84 7.23 -0.56 20.70
CA ARG A 84 7.41 -2.02 20.67
C ARG A 84 7.51 -2.56 19.26
N LEU A 85 6.75 -2.02 18.30
CA LEU A 85 6.83 -2.36 16.89
C LEU A 85 8.22 -2.07 16.36
N THR A 86 8.71 -0.86 16.58
CA THR A 86 10.04 -0.43 16.12
C THR A 86 11.14 -1.32 16.69
N HIS A 87 11.12 -1.56 18.00
CA HIS A 87 12.11 -2.42 18.65
C HIS A 87 12.04 -3.87 18.15
N SER A 88 10.85 -4.45 18.10
CA SER A 88 10.65 -5.84 17.66
C SER A 88 11.06 -6.01 16.19
N ARG A 89 10.67 -5.06 15.32
CA ARG A 89 11.07 -5.05 13.90
C ARG A 89 12.59 -5.06 13.74
N GLN A 90 13.30 -4.22 14.50
CA GLN A 90 14.76 -4.16 14.45
C GLN A 90 15.41 -5.45 14.97
N ALA A 91 14.80 -6.10 15.97
CA ALA A 91 15.35 -7.30 16.58
C ALA A 91 15.19 -8.55 15.71
N VAL A 92 14.07 -8.70 14.98
CA VAL A 92 13.71 -9.98 14.34
C VAL A 92 13.48 -9.92 12.83
N MET A 93 13.13 -8.75 12.28
CA MET A 93 12.73 -8.64 10.87
C MET A 93 13.94 -8.37 9.97
N THR A 94 14.68 -9.42 9.65
CA THR A 94 15.74 -9.39 8.62
C THR A 94 15.14 -9.12 7.23
N PRO A 95 15.94 -8.73 6.22
CA PRO A 95 15.43 -8.55 4.86
C PRO A 95 14.71 -9.78 4.29
N ALA A 96 15.22 -10.99 4.58
CA ALA A 96 14.58 -12.24 4.18
C ALA A 96 13.21 -12.44 4.87
N TRP A 97 13.12 -12.12 6.17
CA TRP A 97 11.85 -12.18 6.90
C TRP A 97 10.83 -11.16 6.41
N ARG A 98 11.24 -9.94 6.09
CA ARG A 98 10.35 -8.91 5.50
C ARG A 98 9.80 -9.35 4.15
N LEU A 99 10.64 -9.90 3.28
CA LEU A 99 10.21 -10.45 1.99
C LEU A 99 9.20 -11.61 2.17
N ALA A 100 9.48 -12.53 3.10
CA ALA A 100 8.59 -13.64 3.39
C ALA A 100 7.25 -13.15 3.95
N ALA A 101 7.27 -12.20 4.88
CA ALA A 101 6.08 -11.57 5.44
C ALA A 101 5.23 -10.89 4.35
N ALA A 102 5.85 -10.10 3.48
CA ALA A 102 5.15 -9.44 2.38
C ALA A 102 4.49 -10.45 1.43
N ARG A 103 5.19 -11.53 1.07
CA ARG A 103 4.63 -12.60 0.25
C ARG A 103 3.41 -13.27 0.89
N VAL A 104 3.48 -13.56 2.19
CA VAL A 104 2.35 -14.13 2.93
C VAL A 104 1.16 -13.17 2.92
N GLY A 105 1.38 -11.88 3.23
CA GLY A 105 0.30 -10.89 3.25
C GLY A 105 -0.37 -10.70 1.89
N ILE A 106 0.41 -10.70 0.80
CA ILE A 106 -0.12 -10.63 -0.56
C ILE A 106 -0.91 -11.90 -0.90
N ALA A 107 -0.40 -13.09 -0.56
CA ALA A 107 -1.09 -14.34 -0.81
C ALA A 107 -2.44 -14.41 -0.09
N GLU A 108 -2.48 -14.03 1.20
CA GLU A 108 -3.72 -13.92 1.96
C GLU A 108 -4.68 -12.91 1.34
N GLY A 109 -4.18 -11.75 0.92
CA GLY A 109 -4.96 -10.75 0.21
C GLY A 109 -5.58 -11.28 -1.08
N LEU A 110 -4.81 -12.02 -1.89
CA LEU A 110 -5.30 -12.67 -3.11
C LEU A 110 -6.41 -13.68 -2.82
N PHE A 111 -6.27 -14.51 -1.77
CA PHE A 111 -7.32 -15.41 -1.33
C PHE A 111 -8.58 -14.67 -0.86
N ALA A 112 -8.41 -13.46 -0.32
CA ALA A 112 -9.51 -12.58 0.06
C ALA A 112 -10.08 -11.76 -1.13
N GLY A 113 -9.56 -11.89 -2.34
CA GLY A 113 -10.02 -11.17 -3.54
C GLY A 113 -9.39 -9.79 -3.75
N ILE A 114 -8.31 -9.47 -3.04
CA ILE A 114 -7.52 -8.24 -3.22
C ILE A 114 -6.52 -8.45 -4.36
N THR A 115 -6.60 -7.60 -5.38
CA THR A 115 -5.72 -7.71 -6.57
C THR A 115 -4.74 -6.55 -6.72
N SER A 116 -4.94 -5.48 -5.93
CA SER A 116 -4.13 -4.27 -5.97
C SER A 116 -3.81 -3.77 -4.57
N PHE A 117 -2.57 -3.33 -4.34
CA PHE A 117 -2.10 -2.87 -3.02
C PHE A 117 -1.42 -1.49 -3.09
N GLY A 118 -1.75 -0.60 -2.17
CA GLY A 118 -0.91 0.52 -1.78
C GLY A 118 -0.12 0.12 -0.56
N ASP A 119 1.15 -0.23 -0.72
CA ASP A 119 2.01 -0.69 0.36
C ASP A 119 2.97 0.41 0.79
N VAL A 120 3.10 0.63 2.09
CA VAL A 120 4.07 1.56 2.68
C VAL A 120 5.23 0.73 3.22
N SER A 121 6.45 1.08 2.79
CA SER A 121 7.64 0.27 3.06
C SER A 121 8.88 1.15 3.25
N ASP A 122 9.66 0.88 4.30
CA ASP A 122 10.96 1.52 4.53
C ASP A 122 12.11 0.80 3.78
N SER A 123 11.95 -0.49 3.49
CA SER A 123 13.00 -1.33 2.90
C SER A 123 12.90 -1.51 1.38
N GLY A 124 11.72 -1.27 0.80
CA GLY A 124 11.42 -1.46 -0.61
C GLY A 124 11.28 -2.93 -1.05
N VAL A 125 11.41 -3.91 -0.15
CA VAL A 125 11.40 -5.34 -0.48
C VAL A 125 10.02 -5.85 -0.91
N SER A 126 8.95 -5.14 -0.52
CA SER A 126 7.59 -5.44 -0.96
C SER A 126 7.41 -5.28 -2.47
N LEU A 127 8.23 -4.48 -3.16
CA LEU A 127 8.25 -4.40 -4.62
C LEU A 127 8.50 -5.80 -5.22
N ASP A 128 9.54 -6.48 -4.75
CA ASP A 128 9.93 -7.80 -5.23
C ASP A 128 8.85 -8.85 -4.92
N ALA A 129 8.20 -8.74 -3.75
CA ALA A 129 7.10 -9.60 -3.37
C ALA A 129 5.89 -9.43 -4.29
N MET A 130 5.49 -8.19 -4.57
CA MET A 130 4.36 -7.86 -5.43
C MET A 130 4.59 -8.30 -6.87
N GLN A 131 5.79 -8.06 -7.40
CA GLN A 131 6.18 -8.50 -8.74
C GLN A 131 6.19 -10.03 -8.87
N ALA A 132 6.73 -10.73 -7.87
CA ALA A 132 6.79 -12.20 -7.88
C ALA A 132 5.41 -12.85 -7.84
N LEU A 133 4.43 -12.23 -7.16
CA LEU A 133 3.06 -12.75 -7.04
C LEU A 133 2.11 -12.19 -8.10
N GLY A 134 2.58 -11.30 -8.98
CA GLY A 134 1.81 -10.79 -10.12
C GLY A 134 0.64 -9.87 -9.74
N VAL A 135 0.70 -9.22 -8.57
CA VAL A 135 -0.32 -8.25 -8.15
C VAL A 135 -0.03 -6.87 -8.72
N ARG A 136 -1.06 -6.01 -8.74
CA ARG A 136 -0.90 -4.59 -9.07
C ARG A 136 -0.64 -3.77 -7.82
N GLY A 137 -0.08 -2.59 -7.98
CA GLY A 137 -0.08 -1.62 -6.91
C GLY A 137 1.05 -0.62 -6.92
N ARG A 138 1.29 -0.05 -5.74
CA ARG A 138 2.34 0.93 -5.53
C ARG A 138 3.04 0.68 -4.21
N VAL A 139 4.37 0.71 -4.24
CA VAL A 139 5.20 0.76 -3.04
C VAL A 139 5.54 2.21 -2.75
N TYR A 140 5.09 2.72 -1.63
CA TYR A 140 5.40 4.05 -1.13
C TYR A 140 6.64 3.96 -0.25
N GLN A 141 7.78 4.41 -0.77
CA GLN A 141 9.03 4.43 -0.03
C GLN A 141 8.91 5.43 1.12
N GLU A 142 9.01 4.92 2.35
CA GLU A 142 8.78 5.69 3.55
C GLU A 142 10.03 6.48 3.97
N VAL A 143 9.83 7.67 4.52
CA VAL A 143 10.88 8.55 5.06
C VAL A 143 10.52 9.03 6.46
N PHE A 144 11.54 9.04 7.32
CA PHE A 144 11.47 9.44 8.73
C PHE A 144 12.50 10.53 9.02
N GLY A 145 12.21 11.40 9.98
CA GLY A 145 13.16 12.44 10.39
C GLY A 145 12.49 13.55 11.19
N PRO A 146 12.34 13.38 12.52
CA PRO A 146 11.69 14.39 13.37
C PRO A 146 12.57 15.60 13.63
N ASP A 147 13.89 15.48 13.45
CA ASP A 147 14.86 16.56 13.62
C ASP A 147 15.08 17.29 12.27
N PRO A 148 14.76 18.59 12.16
CA PRO A 148 14.95 19.37 10.94
C PRO A 148 16.39 19.39 10.42
N SER A 149 17.40 19.25 11.30
CA SER A 149 18.81 19.26 10.91
C SER A 149 19.20 18.09 9.99
N HIS A 150 18.44 16.99 10.03
CA HIS A 150 18.65 15.82 9.19
C HIS A 150 17.88 15.86 7.86
N CYS A 151 17.08 16.91 7.61
CA CYS A 151 16.19 16.99 6.44
C CYS A 151 16.93 16.77 5.11
N ALA A 152 18.07 17.42 4.90
CA ALA A 152 18.83 17.30 3.65
C ALA A 152 19.31 15.86 3.39
N GLY A 153 19.82 15.19 4.43
CA GLY A 153 20.25 13.80 4.33
C GLY A 153 19.09 12.83 4.09
N ALA A 154 17.98 13.02 4.79
CA ALA A 154 16.77 12.20 4.62
C ALA A 154 16.21 12.31 3.20
N ILE A 155 16.18 13.52 2.63
CA ILE A 155 15.72 13.75 1.24
C ILE A 155 16.67 13.13 0.21
N ALA A 156 17.98 13.27 0.40
CA ALA A 156 18.95 12.61 -0.47
C ALA A 156 18.79 11.08 -0.44
N GLY A 157 18.59 10.51 0.75
CA GLY A 157 18.36 9.07 0.95
C GLY A 157 17.09 8.59 0.25
N VAL A 158 15.93 9.21 0.55
CA VAL A 158 14.66 8.76 -0.04
C VAL A 158 14.64 8.95 -1.56
N ARG A 159 15.30 9.98 -2.10
CA ARG A 159 15.44 10.18 -3.55
C ARG A 159 16.22 9.03 -4.20
N ALA A 160 17.34 8.62 -3.60
CA ALA A 160 18.12 7.49 -4.09
C ALA A 160 17.30 6.18 -4.05
N GLN A 161 16.64 5.90 -2.93
CA GLN A 161 15.80 4.71 -2.76
C GLN A 161 14.65 4.65 -3.76
N VAL A 162 13.96 5.77 -3.98
CA VAL A 162 12.90 5.88 -4.99
C VAL A 162 13.46 5.65 -6.40
N GLY A 163 14.62 6.22 -6.72
CA GLY A 163 15.31 5.98 -7.99
C GLY A 163 15.60 4.50 -8.23
N ASP A 164 16.16 3.81 -7.23
CA ASP A 164 16.47 2.38 -7.29
C ASP A 164 15.21 1.50 -7.43
N LEU A 165 14.12 1.87 -6.74
CA LEU A 165 12.83 1.18 -6.86
C LEU A 165 12.21 1.39 -8.24
N ARG A 166 12.24 2.63 -8.76
CA ARG A 166 11.69 2.94 -10.10
C ARG A 166 12.44 2.22 -11.20
N ALA A 167 13.76 2.07 -11.07
CA ALA A 167 14.57 1.31 -12.01
C ALA A 167 14.18 -0.18 -12.10
N ARG A 168 13.54 -0.72 -11.06
CA ARG A 168 13.11 -2.12 -10.96
C ARG A 168 11.61 -2.32 -11.14
N ALA A 169 10.81 -1.26 -11.16
CA ALA A 169 9.36 -1.32 -11.38
C ALA A 169 9.00 -1.92 -12.76
N ASN A 170 7.85 -2.59 -12.87
CA ASN A 170 7.47 -3.36 -14.07
C ASN A 170 6.11 -2.95 -14.67
N GLY A 171 5.59 -1.77 -14.33
CA GLY A 171 4.33 -1.21 -14.83
C GLY A 171 3.05 -1.82 -14.23
N LEU A 172 3.13 -2.98 -13.57
CA LEU A 172 2.06 -3.47 -12.68
C LEU A 172 2.25 -2.95 -11.26
N VAL A 173 3.51 -2.83 -10.83
CA VAL A 173 3.90 -2.29 -9.54
C VAL A 173 4.73 -1.03 -9.78
N ASP A 174 4.23 0.10 -9.27
CA ASP A 174 4.87 1.41 -9.36
C ASP A 174 5.40 1.88 -8.00
N VAL A 175 6.03 3.05 -7.98
CA VAL A 175 6.64 3.64 -6.79
C VAL A 175 5.97 4.96 -6.44
N GLY A 176 5.87 5.23 -5.14
CA GLY A 176 5.51 6.54 -4.57
C GLY A 176 6.41 6.85 -3.38
N VAL A 177 6.08 7.91 -2.65
CA VAL A 177 6.82 8.31 -1.44
C VAL A 177 5.86 8.53 -0.27
N SER A 178 6.31 8.24 0.95
CA SER A 178 5.52 8.42 2.17
C SER A 178 6.33 9.14 3.25
N PRO A 179 6.11 10.43 3.54
CA PRO A 179 6.51 10.96 4.83
C PRO A 179 5.63 10.29 5.90
N HIS A 180 6.22 9.53 6.83
CA HIS A 180 5.48 8.61 7.70
C HIS A 180 4.29 9.26 8.42
N ALA A 181 4.53 10.23 9.32
CA ALA A 181 3.49 10.88 10.12
C ALA A 181 3.99 12.17 10.82
N PRO A 182 3.09 13.10 11.22
CA PRO A 182 3.41 14.34 11.94
C PRO A 182 4.30 14.18 13.18
N TYR A 183 4.18 13.08 13.91
CA TYR A 183 4.98 12.80 15.12
C TYR A 183 6.34 12.13 14.85
N THR A 184 6.72 11.93 13.59
CA THR A 184 7.99 11.29 13.18
C THR A 184 8.76 12.02 12.09
N VAL A 185 8.16 13.04 11.49
CA VAL A 185 8.70 13.79 10.36
C VAL A 185 8.55 15.28 10.68
N SER A 186 9.64 16.03 10.59
CA SER A 186 9.63 17.47 10.80
C SER A 186 8.89 18.21 9.67
N ASP A 187 8.39 19.42 9.94
CA ASP A 187 7.75 20.29 8.94
C ASP A 187 8.64 20.54 7.72
N ALA A 188 9.94 20.73 7.95
CA ALA A 188 10.94 20.91 6.90
C ALA A 188 11.00 19.67 5.99
N LEU A 189 11.05 18.48 6.58
CA LEU A 189 11.09 17.22 5.84
C LEU A 189 9.77 16.94 5.12
N PHE A 190 8.61 17.21 5.74
CA PHE A 190 7.30 17.15 5.05
C PHE A 190 7.27 18.02 3.80
N SER A 191 7.69 19.28 3.93
CA SER A 191 7.69 20.25 2.84
C SER A 191 8.63 19.79 1.71
N ALA A 192 9.80 19.27 2.07
CA ALA A 192 10.78 18.79 1.11
C ALA A 192 10.34 17.48 0.42
N THR A 193 9.71 16.54 1.14
CA THR A 193 9.16 15.31 0.55
C THR A 193 8.00 15.63 -0.40
N ALA A 194 7.13 16.58 -0.05
CA ALA A 194 6.07 17.03 -0.94
C ALA A 194 6.62 17.75 -2.19
N ALA A 195 7.73 18.49 -2.06
CA ALA A 195 8.41 19.10 -3.19
C ALA A 195 9.03 18.04 -4.12
N LEU A 196 9.74 17.06 -3.55
CA LEU A 196 10.27 15.90 -4.28
C LEU A 196 9.16 15.17 -5.04
N ALA A 197 8.03 14.90 -4.38
CA ALA A 197 6.91 14.21 -4.99
C ALA A 197 6.36 14.97 -6.21
N ARG A 198 6.23 16.30 -6.12
CA ARG A 198 5.81 17.15 -7.25
C ARG A 198 6.85 17.19 -8.37
N GLU A 199 8.13 17.33 -8.01
CA GLU A 199 9.25 17.39 -8.97
C GLU A 199 9.33 16.11 -9.81
N GLU A 200 9.17 14.94 -9.17
CA GLU A 200 9.35 13.65 -9.81
C GLU A 200 8.05 12.98 -10.30
N GLY A 201 6.90 13.62 -10.07
CA GLY A 201 5.58 13.10 -10.41
C GLY A 201 5.17 11.87 -9.58
N LEU A 202 5.63 11.79 -8.33
CA LEU A 202 5.38 10.65 -7.45
C LEU A 202 4.07 10.84 -6.68
N PRO A 203 3.22 9.80 -6.62
CA PRO A 203 2.11 9.77 -5.68
C PRO A 203 2.61 9.72 -4.23
N LEU A 204 1.90 10.42 -3.34
CA LEU A 204 2.24 10.53 -1.94
C LEU A 204 1.14 9.94 -1.06
N THR A 205 1.52 9.28 0.03
CA THR A 205 0.63 8.85 1.12
C THR A 205 1.22 9.24 2.47
N VAL A 206 0.41 9.36 3.52
CA VAL A 206 0.84 9.81 4.85
C VAL A 206 -0.19 9.37 5.90
N HIS A 207 0.27 9.00 7.10
CA HIS A 207 -0.61 8.80 8.25
C HIS A 207 -0.92 10.15 8.90
N VAL A 208 -2.21 10.44 9.10
CA VAL A 208 -2.66 11.70 9.70
C VAL A 208 -3.83 11.43 10.64
N ALA A 209 -3.78 12.06 11.82
CA ALA A 209 -4.78 11.99 12.88
C ALA A 209 -5.09 10.55 13.33
N GLU A 210 -4.06 9.72 13.50
CA GLU A 210 -4.23 8.30 13.84
C GLU A 210 -4.60 8.10 15.32
N GLY A 211 -4.17 9.00 16.21
CA GLY A 211 -4.46 8.89 17.64
C GLY A 211 -4.42 10.23 18.39
N SER A 212 -4.98 10.25 19.60
CA SER A 212 -5.05 11.47 20.43
C SER A 212 -3.68 12.02 20.83
N ALA A 213 -2.66 11.17 20.89
CA ALA A 213 -1.27 11.59 21.14
C ALA A 213 -0.71 12.44 19.99
N GLU A 214 -1.09 12.16 18.75
CA GLU A 214 -0.76 12.99 17.60
C GLU A 214 -1.48 14.34 17.69
N ASP A 215 -2.77 14.35 18.03
CA ASP A 215 -3.56 15.58 18.16
C ASP A 215 -2.96 16.57 19.18
N ALA A 216 -2.53 16.05 20.34
CA ALA A 216 -1.87 16.84 21.38
C ALA A 216 -0.55 17.49 20.89
N LEU A 217 0.20 16.79 20.05
CA LEU A 217 1.43 17.30 19.44
C LEU A 217 1.09 18.37 18.40
N VAL A 218 0.25 18.05 17.41
CA VAL A 218 -0.01 18.90 16.25
C VAL A 218 -0.73 20.19 16.62
N ARG A 219 -1.70 20.13 17.55
CA ARG A 219 -2.50 21.32 17.92
C ARG A 219 -1.84 22.19 18.97
N ALA A 220 -1.10 21.60 19.90
CA ALA A 220 -0.65 22.28 21.12
C ALA A 220 0.85 22.13 21.41
N GLY A 221 1.61 21.40 20.59
CA GLY A 221 3.03 21.13 20.86
C GLY A 221 3.25 20.39 22.18
N SER A 222 2.30 19.54 22.56
CA SER A 222 2.21 18.93 23.90
C SER A 222 2.09 17.41 23.83
N GLY A 223 2.14 16.76 24.99
CA GLY A 223 1.99 15.32 25.11
C GLY A 223 3.27 14.53 24.82
N GLU A 224 3.10 13.21 24.82
CA GLU A 224 4.20 12.25 24.90
C GLU A 224 5.18 12.25 23.72
N PHE A 225 4.75 12.71 22.53
CA PHE A 225 5.65 12.91 21.39
C PHE A 225 6.48 14.19 21.53
N ALA A 226 5.86 15.29 21.96
CA ALA A 226 6.55 16.55 22.18
C ALA A 226 7.62 16.42 23.27
N ASP A 227 7.30 15.71 24.36
CA ASP A 227 8.24 15.46 25.45
C ASP A 227 9.42 14.59 24.99
N ALA A 228 9.17 13.60 24.12
CA ALA A 228 10.22 12.77 23.53
C ALA A 228 11.15 13.56 22.59
N TRP A 229 10.65 14.56 21.88
CA TRP A 229 11.45 15.45 21.04
C TRP A 229 12.32 16.38 21.89
N ARG A 230 11.75 17.03 22.91
CA ARG A 230 12.50 17.88 23.86
C ARG A 230 13.63 17.13 24.55
N ALA A 231 13.37 15.89 24.98
CA ALA A 231 14.39 15.02 25.59
C ALA A 231 15.57 14.70 24.65
N ARG A 232 15.39 14.87 23.34
CA ARG A 232 16.41 14.69 22.31
C ARG A 232 17.00 16.02 21.81
N GLY A 233 16.56 17.16 22.34
CA GLY A 233 16.99 18.49 21.91
C GLY A 233 16.41 18.95 20.57
N ILE A 234 15.26 18.41 20.18
CA ILE A 234 14.49 18.79 18.98
C ILE A 234 13.42 19.81 19.37
#